data_AF-A0A376FJ18-F1
#
_entry.id   AF-A0A376FJ18-F1
#
_cell.length_a   1.000
_cell.length_b   1.000
_cell.length_c   1.000
_cell.angle_alpha   90.00
_cell.angle_beta   90.00
_cell.angle_gamma   90.00
#
_symmetry.space_group_name_H-M   'P 1'
#
loop_
_entity.id
_entity.type
_entity.pdbx_description
1 polymer ?
#
loop_
_entity_poly.entity_id
_entity_poly.type
_entity_poly.pdbx_seq_one_letter_code
_entity_poly.pdbx_strand_id
1 'polypeptide(L)' 'MYHDQGLPVLKYQGFGRGVNITLGLPFIRTSVDHGTALDLAGQGKADVGSFITALNLAIKMIVNTQ' A
#
# COMPACT_ATOMS: atom_id res chain seq x y z
N MET A 1 6.05 -17.24 -12.56
CA MET A 1 4.81 -16.50 -12.23
C MET A 1 5.17 -15.06 -11.95
N TYR A 2 4.37 -14.10 -12.42
CA TYR A 2 4.80 -12.71 -12.69
C TYR A 2 3.78 -11.64 -12.26
N HIS A 3 4.19 -10.37 -12.28
CA HIS A 3 3.46 -9.20 -11.78
C HIS A 3 2.00 -9.12 -12.25
N ASP A 4 1.80 -9.12 -13.57
CA ASP A 4 0.47 -8.96 -14.17
C ASP A 4 -0.41 -10.21 -14.07
N GLN A 5 0.08 -11.28 -13.47
CA GLN A 5 -0.72 -12.48 -13.24
C GLN A 5 -1.57 -12.35 -11.97
N GLY A 6 -1.05 -11.71 -10.91
CA GLY A 6 -1.72 -11.62 -9.62
C GLY A 6 -2.31 -10.23 -9.33
N LEU A 7 -1.60 -9.17 -9.73
CA LEU A 7 -2.00 -7.82 -9.36
C LEU A 7 -3.32 -7.35 -9.97
N PRO A 8 -3.73 -7.71 -11.20
CA PRO A 8 -5.03 -7.30 -11.71
C PRO A 8 -6.19 -7.74 -10.80
N VAL A 9 -6.16 -8.98 -10.31
CA VAL A 9 -7.19 -9.52 -9.41
C VAL A 9 -7.13 -8.82 -8.05
N LEU A 10 -5.93 -8.65 -7.48
CA LEU A 10 -5.74 -7.95 -6.20
C LEU A 10 -6.25 -6.51 -6.28
N LYS A 11 -5.86 -5.76 -7.32
CA LYS A 11 -6.25 -4.37 -7.50
C LYS A 11 -7.75 -4.22 -7.69
N TYR A 12 -8.38 -5.14 -8.41
CA TYR A 12 -9.82 -5.18 -8.60
C TYR A 12 -10.57 -5.33 -7.26
N GLN A 13 -10.16 -6.29 -6.41
CA GLN A 13 -10.82 -6.49 -5.10
C GLN A 13 -10.45 -5.42 -4.06
N GLY A 14 -9.30 -4.75 -4.22
CA GLY A 14 -8.71 -3.91 -3.18
C GLY A 14 -9.33 -2.51 -3.06
N PHE A 15 -10.13 -2.06 -4.03
CA PHE A 15 -10.80 -0.75 -4.04
C PHE A 15 -9.92 0.44 -3.62
N GLY A 16 -8.68 0.48 -4.12
CA GLY A 16 -7.72 1.55 -3.79
C GLY A 16 -7.10 1.47 -2.38
N ARG A 17 -7.45 0.46 -1.58
CA ARG A 17 -6.91 0.23 -0.22
C ARG A 17 -5.92 -0.93 -0.15
N GLY A 18 -5.32 -1.28 -1.30
CA GLY A 18 -4.17 -2.18 -1.34
C GLY A 18 -2.97 -1.60 -0.58
N VAL A 19 -2.13 -2.49 -0.06
CA VAL A 19 -0.86 -2.15 0.61
C VAL A 19 0.25 -2.98 -0.02
N ASN A 20 1.34 -2.32 -0.39
CA ASN A 20 2.55 -3.00 -0.81
C ASN A 20 3.41 -3.33 0.41
N ILE A 21 3.81 -4.60 0.58
CA ILE A 21 4.64 -5.07 1.69
C ILE A 21 5.93 -5.64 1.10
N THR A 22 7.08 -5.16 1.57
CA THR A 22 8.36 -5.76 1.19
C THR A 22 8.77 -6.81 2.21
N LEU A 23 8.78 -8.06 1.78
CA LEU A 23 9.22 -9.19 2.59
C LEU A 23 10.73 -9.42 2.43
N GLY A 24 11.37 -9.98 3.46
CA GLY A 24 12.80 -10.33 3.46
C GLY A 24 13.76 -9.23 3.92
N LEU A 25 13.27 -8.03 4.25
CA LEU A 25 14.07 -6.99 4.90
C LEU A 25 14.25 -7.27 6.40
N PRO A 26 15.33 -6.75 7.04
CA PRO A 26 15.55 -6.89 8.48
C PRO A 26 14.66 -5.96 9.34
N PHE A 27 13.66 -5.31 8.73
CA PHE A 27 12.69 -4.44 9.39
C PHE A 27 11.37 -4.41 8.61
N ILE A 28 10.29 -3.97 9.28
CA ILE A 28 8.96 -3.85 8.69
C ILE A 28 8.94 -2.70 7.68
N ARG A 29 8.49 -2.97 6.44
CA ARG A 29 8.30 -1.95 5.40
C ARG A 29 6.98 -2.17 4.66
N THR A 30 6.05 -1.23 4.85
CA THR A 30 4.82 -1.09 4.05
C THR A 30 4.92 0.14 3.15
N SER A 31 4.09 0.20 2.12
CA SER A 31 4.03 1.32 1.17
C SER A 31 2.64 1.42 0.53
N VAL A 32 2.35 2.60 -0.02
CA VAL A 32 1.14 2.85 -0.81
C VAL A 32 1.12 2.00 -2.08
N ASP A 33 -0.07 1.87 -2.66
CA ASP A 33 -0.33 1.04 -3.84
C ASP A 33 -0.66 1.89 -5.10
N HIS A 34 -0.37 3.18 -5.06
CA HIS A 34 -0.53 4.12 -6.18
C HIS A 34 0.81 4.77 -6.57
N GLY A 35 0.80 5.44 -7.73
CA GLY A 35 1.91 6.26 -8.19
C GLY A 35 1.94 7.66 -7.54
N THR A 36 2.72 8.57 -8.12
CA THR A 36 2.95 9.91 -7.57
C THR A 36 1.79 10.88 -7.74
N ALA A 37 0.91 10.67 -8.73
CA ALA A 37 -0.22 11.55 -9.06
C ALA A 37 0.18 13.05 -9.07
N LEU A 38 1.21 13.39 -9.85
CA LEU A 38 1.78 14.75 -9.90
C LEU A 38 0.74 15.81 -10.27
N ASP A 39 -0.23 15.44 -11.08
CA ASP A 39 -1.37 16.24 -11.49
C ASP A 39 -2.33 16.58 -10.32
N LEU A 40 -2.23 15.90 -9.17
CA LEU A 40 -3.02 16.18 -7.96
C LEU A 40 -2.23 16.93 -6.87
N ALA A 41 -0.92 17.10 -7.06
CA ALA A 41 -0.05 17.71 -6.06
C ALA A 41 -0.51 19.15 -5.73
N GLY A 42 -0.69 19.44 -4.43
CA GLY A 42 -1.12 20.75 -3.95
C GLY A 42 -2.60 21.10 -4.18
N GLN A 43 -3.40 20.21 -4.77
CA GLN A 43 -4.82 20.49 -5.07
C GLN A 43 -5.80 20.06 -3.98
N GLY A 44 -5.34 19.35 -2.95
CA GLY A 44 -6.21 18.83 -1.88
C GLY A 44 -7.17 17.71 -2.32
N LYS A 45 -6.90 17.07 -3.47
CA LYS A 45 -7.76 16.03 -4.08
C LYS A 45 -7.23 14.61 -3.95
N ALA A 46 -6.02 14.42 -3.41
CA ALA A 46 -5.44 13.09 -3.26
C ALA A 46 -6.20 12.26 -2.21
N ASP A 47 -6.54 11.02 -2.53
CA ASP A 47 -7.10 10.09 -1.54
C ASP A 47 -5.98 9.56 -0.64
N VAL A 48 -6.11 9.80 0.66
CA VAL A 48 -5.15 9.33 1.69
C VAL A 48 -5.38 7.86 2.07
N GLY A 49 -6.42 7.22 1.52
CA GLY A 49 -6.89 5.89 1.91
C GLY A 49 -5.84 4.79 1.88
N SER A 50 -5.06 4.68 0.80
CA SER A 50 -3.98 3.69 0.70
C SER A 50 -2.89 3.94 1.75
N PHE A 51 -2.52 5.20 1.99
CA PHE A 51 -1.47 5.57 2.95
C PHE A 51 -1.87 5.20 4.38
N ILE A 52 -3.10 5.55 4.80
CA ILE A 52 -3.62 5.17 6.14
C ILE A 52 -3.64 3.66 6.28
N THR A 53 -4.08 2.94 5.24
CA THR A 53 -4.15 1.47 5.28
C THR A 53 -2.74 0.85 5.41
N ALA A 54 -1.75 1.40 4.70
CA ALA A 54 -0.36 0.96 4.80
C ALA A 54 0.25 1.21 6.19
N LEU A 55 -0.05 2.36 6.81
CA LEU A 55 0.40 2.70 8.15
C LEU A 55 -0.24 1.80 9.21
N ASN A 56 -1.56 1.60 9.14
CA ASN A 56 -2.29 0.71 10.06
C ASN A 56 -1.78 -0.73 9.98
N LEU A 57 -1.46 -1.21 8.78
CA LEU A 57 -0.90 -2.54 8.61
C LEU A 57 0.50 -2.65 9.23
N ALA A 58 1.35 -1.64 9.07
CA ALA A 58 2.66 -1.61 9.74
C ALA A 58 2.52 -1.64 11.27
N ILE A 59 1.61 -0.84 11.84
CA ILE A 59 1.32 -0.85 13.29
C ILE A 59 0.87 -2.25 13.73
N LYS A 60 -0.05 -2.88 12.98
CA LYS A 60 -0.50 -4.25 13.27
C LYS A 60 0.65 -5.25 13.22
N MET A 61 1.54 -5.14 12.24
CA MET A 61 2.73 -5.99 12.15
C MET A 61 3.66 -5.79 13.36
N ILE A 62 3.89 -4.54 13.78
CA ILE A 62 4.69 -4.23 14.98
C ILE A 62 4.09 -4.91 16.20
N VAL A 63 2.78 -4.74 16.45
CA VAL A 63 2.09 -5.35 17.59
C VAL A 63 2.17 -6.88 17.56
N ASN A 64 2.10 -7.49 16.37
CA ASN A 64 2.16 -8.94 16.21
C ASN A 64 3.56 -9.55 16.39
N THR A 65 4.61 -8.73 16.42
CA THR A 65 6.01 -9.17 16.54
C THR A 65 6.70 -8.66 17.80
N GLN A 66 5.91 -8.21 18.79
CA GLN A 66 6.33 -7.95 20.16
C GLN A 66 6.28 -9.24 20.98
#